data_AF-A0A8S3BIB2-F1
#
_entry.id   AF-A0A8S3BIB2-F1
#
_cell.length_a   1.000
_cell.length_b   1.000
_cell.length_c   1.000
_cell.angle_alpha   90.00
_cell.angle_beta   90.00
_cell.angle_gamma   90.00
#
_symmetry.space_group_name_H-M   'P 1'
#
loop_
_entity.id
_entity.type
_entity.pdbx_description
1 polymer ?
#
loop_
_entity_poly.entity_id
_entity_poly.type
_entity_poly.pdbx_seq_one_letter_code
_entity_poly.pdbx_strand_id
1 'polypeptide(L)'
;MCILPELKCVIRQSDFWINNQNTRPLSSLNIYIEIAWVASTGLGLFLFLIELGIIIWIKMSGFSRLAAISALVTLCLVGCPFILFAVGFYIHVTKAKVYLHQIDLEKIERGAIAHGLFLNNPTVIAPESVEFHVDEDR
;
A
#
# COMPACT_ATOMS: atom_id res chain seq x y z
N MET A 1 -8.51 -12.08 -9.98
CA MET A 1 -9.10 -11.26 -11.06
C MET A 1 -10.49 -11.85 -11.29
N CYS A 2 -11.55 -11.41 -10.61
CA CYS A 2 -12.42 -10.27 -10.98
C CYS A 2 -13.27 -9.75 -9.78
N ILE A 3 -12.69 -9.55 -8.60
CA ILE A 3 -13.43 -9.02 -7.42
C ILE A 3 -13.51 -7.48 -7.39
N LEU A 4 -12.73 -6.82 -8.25
CA LEU A 4 -12.54 -5.37 -8.17
C LEU A 4 -13.74 -4.49 -8.59
N PRO A 5 -14.55 -4.81 -9.63
CA PRO A 5 -15.66 -3.93 -10.01
C PRO A 5 -16.77 -3.92 -8.94
N GLU A 6 -17.07 -5.08 -8.36
CA GLU A 6 -18.06 -5.23 -7.30
C GLU A 6 -17.63 -4.54 -6.00
N LEU A 7 -16.35 -4.67 -5.62
CA LEU A 7 -15.82 -4.05 -4.40
C LEU A 7 -15.81 -2.52 -4.50
N LYS A 8 -15.48 -1.96 -5.68
CA LYS A 8 -15.54 -0.51 -5.94
C LYS A 8 -16.96 0.05 -5.82
N CYS A 9 -17.96 -0.72 -6.22
CA CYS A 9 -19.35 -0.30 -6.19
C CYS A 9 -19.89 -0.26 -4.74
N VAL A 10 -19.61 -1.30 -3.96
CA VAL A 10 -19.98 -1.39 -2.54
C VAL A 10 -19.32 -0.30 -1.68
N ILE A 11 -18.02 -0.03 -1.90
CA ILE A 11 -17.30 1.00 -1.14
C ILE A 11 -17.87 2.38 -1.46
N ARG A 12 -18.20 2.66 -2.73
CA ARG A 12 -18.86 3.92 -3.13
C ARG A 12 -20.22 4.12 -2.44
N GLN A 13 -21.00 3.05 -2.27
CA GLN A 13 -22.29 3.13 -1.57
C GLN A 13 -22.10 3.36 -0.08
N SER A 14 -21.14 2.69 0.56
CA SER A 14 -20.76 2.89 1.97
C SER A 14 -20.22 4.30 2.23
N ASP A 15 -19.36 4.82 1.36
CA ASP A 15 -18.76 6.16 1.48
C ASP A 15 -19.78 7.28 1.29
N PHE A 16 -20.83 7.06 0.48
CA PHE A 16 -21.91 8.03 0.26
C PHE A 16 -22.67 8.36 1.56
N TRP A 17 -22.85 7.38 2.45
CA TRP A 17 -23.53 7.58 3.74
C TRP A 17 -22.63 8.21 4.82
N ILE A 18 -21.31 8.07 4.71
CA ILE A 18 -20.35 8.52 5.74
C ILE A 18 -19.78 9.92 5.42
N ASN A 19 -19.88 10.41 4.18
CA ASN A 19 -19.20 11.61 3.73
C ASN A 19 -20.14 12.80 3.43
N ASN A 20 -20.54 13.53 4.47
CA ASN A 20 -20.88 14.96 4.38
C ASN A 20 -19.68 15.87 4.78
N GLN A 21 -18.48 15.34 5.07
CA GLN A 21 -17.39 16.22 5.55
C GLN A 21 -15.93 15.83 5.33
N ASN A 22 -15.57 14.74 4.65
CA ASN A 22 -14.14 14.51 4.36
C ASN A 22 -13.94 13.59 3.15
N THR A 23 -13.73 14.21 2.00
CA THR A 23 -13.48 13.46 0.76
C THR A 23 -12.07 12.83 0.78
N ARG A 24 -12.03 11.49 0.72
CA ARG A 24 -10.99 10.55 0.21
C ARG A 24 -10.05 9.88 1.23
N PRO A 25 -10.00 8.53 1.19
CA PRO A 25 -8.73 7.86 0.87
C PRO A 25 -8.89 6.64 -0.08
N LEU A 26 -9.75 6.70 -1.11
CA LEU A 26 -9.96 5.58 -2.06
C LEU A 26 -8.73 5.26 -2.94
N SER A 27 -7.77 6.18 -3.05
CA SER A 27 -6.52 5.98 -3.81
C SER A 27 -5.62 4.90 -3.22
N SER A 28 -5.56 4.79 -1.88
CA SER A 28 -4.72 3.79 -1.21
C SER A 28 -5.24 2.36 -1.45
N LEU A 29 -6.55 2.19 -1.57
CA LEU A 29 -7.18 0.90 -1.83
C LEU A 29 -6.92 0.45 -3.27
N ASN A 30 -7.02 1.36 -4.25
CA ASN A 30 -6.69 1.06 -5.65
C ASN A 30 -5.20 0.72 -5.87
N ILE A 31 -4.29 1.32 -5.09
CA ILE A 31 -2.87 0.94 -5.15
C ILE A 31 -2.67 -0.48 -4.60
N TYR A 32 -3.31 -0.83 -3.47
CA TYR A 32 -3.15 -2.16 -2.87
C TYR A 32 -3.61 -3.29 -3.80
N ILE A 33 -4.74 -3.10 -4.49
CA ILE A 33 -5.28 -4.09 -5.43
C ILE A 33 -4.48 -4.19 -6.73
N GLU A 34 -3.86 -3.09 -7.17
CA GLU A 34 -2.98 -3.08 -8.34
C GLU A 34 -1.70 -3.86 -8.01
N ILE A 35 -1.13 -3.64 -6.82
CA ILE A 35 0.02 -4.38 -6.32
C ILE A 35 -0.32 -5.85 -6.12
N ALA A 36 -1.46 -6.17 -5.50
CA ALA A 36 -1.90 -7.54 -5.27
C ALA A 36 -2.11 -8.29 -6.60
N TRP A 37 -2.60 -7.60 -7.65
CA TRP A 37 -2.78 -8.18 -8.97
C TRP A 37 -1.44 -8.47 -9.67
N VAL A 38 -0.52 -7.52 -9.66
CA VAL A 38 0.82 -7.70 -10.22
C VAL A 38 1.58 -8.77 -9.44
N ALA A 39 1.47 -8.79 -8.12
CA ALA A 39 2.07 -9.82 -7.26
C ALA A 39 1.50 -11.21 -7.53
N SER A 40 0.19 -11.33 -7.73
CA SER A 40 -0.46 -12.62 -8.03
C SER A 40 -0.08 -13.14 -9.42
N THR A 41 0.10 -12.24 -10.39
CA THR A 41 0.55 -12.60 -11.75
C THR A 41 2.03 -13.00 -11.74
N GLY A 42 2.86 -12.27 -10.99
CA GLY A 42 4.28 -12.58 -10.82
C GLY A 42 4.51 -13.90 -10.09
N LEU A 43 3.81 -14.13 -8.96
CA LEU A 43 3.87 -15.39 -8.22
C LEU A 43 3.34 -16.57 -9.04
N GLY A 44 2.25 -16.38 -9.79
CA GLY A 44 1.70 -17.41 -10.67
C GLY A 44 2.68 -17.84 -11.76
N LEU A 45 3.34 -16.89 -12.40
CA LEU A 45 4.35 -17.16 -13.43
C LEU A 45 5.60 -17.84 -12.84
N PHE A 46 5.98 -17.45 -11.62
CA PHE A 46 7.09 -18.05 -10.89
C PHE A 46 6.81 -19.50 -10.46
N LEU A 47 5.62 -19.79 -9.92
CA LEU A 47 5.19 -21.15 -9.60
C LEU A 47 5.16 -22.03 -10.86
N PHE A 48 4.72 -21.48 -11.99
CA PHE A 48 4.70 -22.20 -13.26
C PHE A 48 6.10 -22.56 -13.77
N LEU A 49 7.08 -21.66 -13.59
CA LEU A 49 8.48 -21.93 -13.93
C LEU A 49 9.11 -23.00 -13.03
N ILE A 50 8.77 -23.01 -11.73
CA ILE A 50 9.19 -24.07 -10.80
C ILE A 50 8.62 -25.42 -11.22
N GLU A 51 7.32 -25.48 -11.53
CA GLU A 51 6.62 -26.69 -11.93
C GLU A 51 7.29 -27.33 -13.16
N LEU A 52 7.59 -26.52 -14.18
CA LEU A 52 8.30 -26.98 -15.38
C LEU A 52 9.74 -27.41 -15.08
N GLY A 53 10.45 -26.71 -14.18
CA GLY A 53 11.78 -27.09 -13.73
C GLY A 53 11.80 -28.44 -13.00
N ILE A 54 10.80 -28.69 -12.15
CA ILE A 54 10.62 -29.96 -11.43
C ILE A 54 10.29 -31.11 -12.37
N ILE A 55 9.43 -30.88 -13.37
CA ILE A 55 9.07 -31.90 -14.36
C ILE A 55 10.31 -32.33 -15.17
N ILE A 56 11.13 -31.38 -15.60
CA ILE A 56 12.39 -31.66 -16.33
C ILE A 56 13.40 -32.36 -15.41
N TRP A 57 13.48 -31.93 -14.15
CA TRP A 57 14.35 -32.52 -13.14
C TRP A 57 14.03 -34.00 -12.89
N ILE A 58 12.77 -34.33 -12.64
CA ILE A 58 12.32 -35.71 -12.40
C ILE A 58 12.58 -36.58 -13.64
N LYS A 59 12.41 -36.02 -14.85
CA LYS A 59 12.64 -36.73 -16.12
C LYS A 59 14.13 -37.08 -16.35
N MET A 60 15.06 -36.25 -15.88
CA MET A 60 16.51 -36.39 -16.10
C MET A 60 17.29 -37.06 -14.97
N SER A 61 16.65 -37.32 -13.81
CA SER A 61 17.31 -37.90 -12.63
C SER A 61 17.85 -39.33 -12.82
N GLY A 62 17.55 -39.98 -13.96
CA GLY A 62 17.99 -41.34 -14.27
C GLY A 62 19.44 -41.51 -14.76
N PHE A 63 20.20 -40.43 -15.03
CA PHE A 63 21.57 -40.53 -15.59
C PHE A 63 22.67 -39.99 -14.64
N SER A 64 23.39 -40.93 -14.03
CA SER A 64 24.38 -40.88 -12.91
C SER A 64 25.39 -39.71 -12.75
N ARG A 65 25.70 -38.84 -13.71
CA ARG A 65 26.61 -37.68 -13.47
C ARG A 65 26.02 -36.35 -13.91
N LEU A 66 24.99 -36.45 -14.75
CA LEU A 66 24.17 -35.34 -15.18
C LEU A 66 23.26 -34.87 -14.05
N ALA A 67 22.87 -35.76 -13.13
CA ALA A 67 22.02 -35.45 -11.98
C ALA A 67 22.55 -34.29 -11.10
N ALA A 68 23.85 -34.26 -10.81
CA ALA A 68 24.44 -33.19 -10.00
C ALA A 68 24.47 -31.85 -10.75
N ILE A 69 24.75 -31.89 -12.06
CA ILE A 69 24.78 -30.71 -12.92
C ILE A 69 23.37 -30.17 -13.13
N SER A 70 22.39 -31.04 -13.38
CA SER A 70 20.99 -30.62 -13.45
C SER A 70 20.52 -30.06 -12.11
N ALA A 71 21.08 -30.47 -10.97
CA ALA A 71 20.64 -29.98 -9.66
C ALA A 71 21.05 -28.52 -9.52
N LEU A 72 22.30 -28.25 -9.87
CA LEU A 72 22.88 -26.93 -9.83
C LEU A 72 22.22 -26.00 -10.86
N VAL A 73 21.96 -26.50 -12.07
CA VAL A 73 21.29 -25.74 -13.13
C VAL A 73 19.83 -25.45 -12.76
N THR A 74 19.09 -26.44 -12.27
CA THR A 74 17.69 -26.24 -11.80
C THR A 74 17.66 -25.30 -10.60
N LEU A 75 18.57 -25.45 -9.63
CA LEU A 75 18.67 -24.56 -8.49
C LEU A 75 18.97 -23.12 -8.92
N CYS A 76 19.84 -22.91 -9.90
CA CYS A 76 20.17 -21.58 -10.40
C CYS A 76 19.03 -20.99 -11.22
N LEU A 77 18.40 -21.79 -12.08
CA LEU A 77 17.29 -21.39 -12.94
C LEU A 77 16.02 -21.05 -12.15
N VAL A 78 15.78 -21.75 -11.05
CA VAL A 78 14.65 -21.50 -10.13
C VAL A 78 15.02 -20.44 -9.08
N GLY A 79 16.25 -20.47 -8.58
CA GLY A 79 16.73 -19.58 -7.52
C GLY A 79 16.92 -18.14 -7.97
N CYS A 80 17.44 -17.89 -9.17
CA CYS A 80 17.61 -16.53 -9.71
C CYS A 80 16.27 -15.76 -9.81
N PRO A 81 15.21 -16.28 -10.46
CA PRO A 81 13.93 -15.59 -10.49
C PRO A 81 13.27 -15.51 -9.11
N PHE A 82 13.50 -16.46 -8.21
CA PHE A 82 13.02 -16.37 -6.82
C PHE A 82 13.64 -15.18 -6.08
N ILE A 83 14.96 -15.01 -6.18
CA ILE A 83 15.69 -13.91 -5.55
C ILE A 83 15.27 -12.58 -6.18
N LEU A 84 15.18 -12.50 -7.51
CA LEU A 84 14.73 -11.29 -8.21
C LEU A 84 13.28 -10.93 -7.84
N PHE A 85 12.40 -11.93 -7.74
CA PHE A 85 11.03 -11.72 -7.30
C PHE A 85 10.97 -11.31 -5.83
N ALA A 86 11.71 -11.95 -4.95
CA ALA A 86 11.77 -11.61 -3.53
C ALA A 86 12.29 -10.19 -3.30
N VAL A 87 13.33 -9.79 -4.01
CA VAL A 87 13.88 -8.43 -3.97
C VAL A 87 12.91 -7.42 -4.60
N GLY A 88 12.33 -7.74 -5.77
CA GLY A 88 11.34 -6.90 -6.43
C GLY A 88 10.10 -6.67 -5.56
N PHE A 89 9.55 -7.74 -4.99
CA PHE A 89 8.44 -7.71 -4.03
C PHE A 89 8.82 -6.94 -2.76
N TYR A 90 9.99 -7.19 -2.19
CA TYR A 90 10.48 -6.48 -1.01
C TYR A 90 10.60 -4.98 -1.25
N ILE A 91 11.23 -4.55 -2.34
CA ILE A 91 11.35 -3.14 -2.70
C ILE A 91 9.97 -2.54 -2.94
N HIS A 92 9.08 -3.25 -3.63
CA HIS A 92 7.75 -2.75 -3.98
C HIS A 92 6.84 -2.61 -2.75
N VAL A 93 6.83 -3.58 -1.84
CA VAL A 93 6.12 -3.53 -0.56
C VAL A 93 6.68 -2.42 0.34
N THR A 94 7.99 -2.26 0.37
CA THR A 94 8.63 -1.27 1.23
C THR A 94 8.41 0.15 0.71
N LYS A 95 8.40 0.36 -0.62
CA LYS A 95 8.04 1.65 -1.24
C LYS A 95 6.61 2.08 -0.90
N ALA A 96 5.66 1.16 -0.86
CA ALA A 96 4.29 1.46 -0.45
C ALA A 96 4.24 1.95 1.01
N LYS A 97 5.03 1.33 1.90
CA LYS A 97 5.15 1.77 3.30
C LYS A 97 5.86 3.12 3.44
N VAL A 98 6.94 3.34 2.68
CA VAL A 98 7.72 4.59 2.72
C VAL A 98 6.91 5.77 2.19
N TYR A 99 6.17 5.59 1.09
CA TYR A 99 5.30 6.63 0.54
C TYR A 99 4.18 7.02 1.52
N LEU A 100 3.55 6.04 2.17
CA LEU A 100 2.54 6.29 3.20
C LEU A 100 3.11 7.10 4.37
N HIS A 101 4.33 6.75 4.81
CA HIS A 101 5.00 7.40 5.93
C HIS A 101 5.39 8.86 5.62
N GLN A 102 5.75 9.16 4.37
CA GLN A 102 6.02 10.54 3.94
C GLN A 102 4.76 11.39 3.92
N ILE A 103 3.64 10.83 3.43
CA ILE A 103 2.35 11.53 3.42
C ILE A 103 1.87 11.81 4.84
N ASP A 104 2.08 10.87 5.77
CA ASP A 104 1.68 11.04 7.15
C ASP A 104 2.46 12.18 7.82
N LEU A 105 3.78 12.24 7.59
CA LEU A 105 4.63 13.34 8.06
C LEU A 105 4.21 14.70 7.48
N GLU A 106 3.91 14.78 6.18
CA GLU A 106 3.49 16.03 5.52
C GLU A 106 2.13 16.53 6.05
N LYS A 107 1.25 15.60 6.47
CA LYS A 107 -0.03 15.95 7.10
C LYS A 107 0.16 16.49 8.52
N ILE A 108 1.04 15.87 9.31
CA ILE A 108 1.36 16.31 10.66
C ILE A 108 2.01 17.70 10.61
N GLU A 109 2.95 17.92 9.69
CA GLU A 109 3.62 19.21 9.51
C GLU A 109 2.63 20.30 9.10
N ARG A 110 1.78 20.05 8.09
CA ARG A 110 0.74 21.02 7.71
C ARG A 110 -0.25 21.30 8.83
N GLY A 111 -0.62 20.29 9.61
CA GLY A 111 -1.46 20.46 10.80
C GLY A 111 -0.80 21.36 11.85
N ALA A 112 0.48 21.17 12.12
CA ALA A 112 1.25 21.98 13.06
C ALA A 112 1.40 23.43 12.57
N ILE A 113 1.68 23.66 11.28
CA ILE A 113 1.79 25.01 10.70
C ILE A 113 0.44 25.74 10.74
N ALA A 114 -0.67 25.06 10.43
CA ALA A 114 -2.01 25.65 10.51
C ALA A 114 -2.38 26.04 11.95
N HIS A 115 -2.04 25.19 12.93
CA HIS A 115 -2.24 25.51 14.35
C HIS A 115 -1.35 26.67 14.82
N GLY A 116 -0.09 26.72 14.37
CA GLY A 116 0.83 27.82 14.65
C GLY A 116 0.36 29.16 14.06
N LEU A 117 -0.18 29.14 12.84
CA LEU A 117 -0.83 30.30 12.20
C LEU A 117 -2.08 30.74 12.98
N PHE A 118 -2.88 29.82 13.49
CA PHE A 118 -4.06 30.13 14.31
C PHE A 118 -3.69 30.88 15.60
N LEU A 119 -2.59 30.45 16.25
CA LEU A 119 -2.08 31.10 17.47
C LEU A 119 -1.36 32.42 17.18
N ASN A 120 -0.72 32.55 16.01
CA ASN A 120 -0.01 33.77 15.62
C ASN A 120 -0.96 34.82 15.02
N ASN A 121 -2.18 34.44 14.61
CA ASN A 121 -3.17 35.36 14.08
C ASN A 121 -3.69 36.28 15.20
N PRO A 122 -3.40 37.60 15.16
CA PRO A 122 -3.74 38.53 16.24
C PRO A 122 -5.26 38.74 16.41
N THR A 123 -6.09 38.30 15.46
CA THR A 123 -7.55 38.41 15.60
C THR A 123 -8.16 37.42 16.59
N VAL A 124 -7.43 36.38 17.02
CA VAL A 124 -7.89 35.43 18.07
C VAL A 124 -7.38 35.85 19.47
N ILE A 125 -6.43 36.79 19.54
CA ILE A 125 -5.88 37.33 20.80
C ILE A 125 -6.58 38.64 21.22
N ALA A 126 -7.69 39.02 20.56
CA ALA A 126 -8.65 39.87 21.24
C ALA A 126 -9.46 38.96 22.17
N PRO A 127 -9.31 39.04 23.51
CA PRO A 127 -10.43 38.66 24.34
C PRO A 127 -11.58 39.55 23.85
N GLU A 128 -12.54 38.96 23.15
CA GLU A 128 -13.87 39.53 23.07
C GLU A 128 -14.25 39.72 24.54
N SER A 129 -14.15 40.96 24.99
CA SER A 129 -14.71 41.41 26.23
C SER A 129 -16.17 41.03 26.15
N VAL A 130 -16.50 39.89 26.77
CA VAL A 130 -17.85 39.57 27.20
C VAL A 130 -18.22 40.73 28.10
N GLU A 131 -18.78 41.75 27.49
CA GLU A 131 -19.37 42.90 28.14
C GLU A 131 -20.58 42.32 28.86
N PHE A 132 -20.34 41.93 30.11
CA PHE A 132 -21.35 41.50 31.05
C PHE A 132 -22.22 42.73 31.33
N HIS A 133 -23.17 43.00 30.43
CA HIS A 133 -24.21 43.98 30.68
C HIS A 133 -25.16 43.37 31.71
N VAL A 134 -24.91 43.73 32.96
CA VAL A 134 -25.88 43.61 34.04
C VAL A 134 -27.04 44.53 33.67
N ASP A 135 -28.10 43.97 33.10
CA ASP A 135 -29.40 44.63 33.01
C ASP A 135 -30.00 44.65 34.43
N GLU A 136 -29.62 45.69 35.16
CA GLU A 136 -30.27 46.18 36.36
C GLU A 136 -31.14 47.38 35.95
N ASP A 137 -32.39 47.14 35.55
CA ASP A 137 -33.53 47.99 35.89
C ASP A 137 -34.88 47.46 35.34
N ARG A 138 -35.84 47.39 36.27
CA ARG A 138 -37.31 47.35 36.10
C ARG A 138 -38.05 46.04 35.82
#